data_AF-A0ABD1HE84-F1
#
_entry.id   AF-A0ABD1HE84-F1
#
_cell.length_a   1.000
_cell.length_b   1.000
_cell.length_c   1.000
_cell.angle_alpha   90.00
_cell.angle_beta   90.00
_cell.angle_gamma   90.00
#
_symmetry.space_group_name_H-M   'P 1'
#
loop_
_entity.id
_entity.type
_entity.pdbx_description
1 polymer ?
#
loop_
_entity_poly.entity_id
_entity_poly.type
_entity_poly.pdbx_seq_one_letter_code
_entity_poly.pdbx_strand_id
1 'polypeptide(L)'
;MAAGSPHTESPVRQDAAVHSSSPVVGHADSPTHMAMDNLLGLLRIRIKRGLNLAVRDVRSSDPYVVVRMGTQRMKTRVIRKDVNPEWNEDLTLSVTDPEQPVFFEVYDHDTFSMDDSMGDAEFDIRPFVEALKIHPNGLPNGTRIKTIQPCRSNCLVEESSVVWRDGKIMQDMCLRLKNVECGELQVQLQWIDLPGSKAF
;
A
#
# COMPACT_ATOMS: atom_id res chain seq x y z
N MET A 1 -62.04 -52.37 32.01
CA MET A 1 -61.86 -52.85 33.39
C MET A 1 -60.36 -52.96 33.64
N ALA A 2 -59.80 -52.01 34.39
CA ALA A 2 -59.24 -52.18 35.75
C ALA A 2 -57.84 -52.85 35.72
N ALA A 3 -56.76 -52.08 35.94
CA ALA A 3 -56.04 -51.86 37.21
C ALA A 3 -54.82 -52.82 37.30
N GLY A 4 -53.61 -52.49 37.77
CA GLY A 4 -52.98 -51.32 38.38
C GLY A 4 -51.65 -51.77 39.03
N SER A 5 -50.74 -50.82 39.29
CA SER A 5 -49.58 -50.82 40.24
C SER A 5 -48.27 -50.30 39.61
N PRO A 6 -47.30 -49.75 40.36
CA PRO A 6 -47.42 -48.93 41.57
C PRO A 6 -46.50 -47.68 41.59
N HIS A 7 -46.66 -46.94 42.68
CA HIS A 7 -45.99 -45.73 43.19
C HIS A 7 -44.46 -45.69 43.22
N THR A 8 -43.91 -44.46 43.19
CA THR A 8 -43.04 -43.74 44.17
C THR A 8 -42.19 -42.70 43.40
N GLU A 9 -41.95 -41.44 43.77
CA GLU A 9 -42.01 -40.63 44.99
C GLU A 9 -42.03 -39.14 44.58
N SER A 10 -42.47 -38.25 45.48
CA SER A 10 -42.25 -36.78 45.50
C SER A 10 -41.85 -36.44 46.96
N PRO A 11 -41.25 -35.28 47.35
CA PRO A 11 -41.31 -33.95 46.74
C PRO A 11 -39.96 -33.17 46.76
N VAL A 12 -39.84 -31.92 46.29
CA VAL A 12 -39.90 -30.67 47.09
C VAL A 12 -39.87 -29.43 46.15
N ARG A 13 -40.69 -28.42 46.48
CA ARG A 13 -40.86 -27.07 45.90
C ARG A 13 -39.66 -26.16 46.24
N GLN A 14 -39.38 -24.97 45.70
CA GLN A 14 -39.91 -23.99 44.75
C GLN A 14 -38.75 -22.98 44.54
N ASP A 15 -38.63 -22.33 43.38
CA ASP A 15 -38.51 -20.86 43.29
C ASP A 15 -38.38 -20.40 41.83
N ALA A 16 -38.89 -19.20 41.58
CA ALA A 16 -39.34 -18.69 40.29
C ALA A 16 -38.40 -17.66 39.65
N ALA A 17 -38.66 -17.43 38.35
CA ALA A 17 -38.24 -16.30 37.50
C ALA A 17 -36.77 -16.31 37.04
N VAL A 18 -36.37 -15.89 35.83
CA VAL A 18 -36.92 -14.90 34.88
C VAL A 18 -36.39 -15.18 33.46
N HIS A 19 -37.10 -14.71 32.45
CA HIS A 19 -36.74 -14.71 31.03
C HIS A 19 -35.35 -14.14 30.69
N SER A 20 -34.66 -14.73 29.70
CA SER A 20 -34.16 -13.95 28.56
C SER A 20 -33.80 -14.86 27.38
N SER A 21 -34.41 -14.56 26.24
CA SER A 21 -34.10 -15.10 24.92
C SER A 21 -32.74 -14.60 24.44
N SER A 22 -31.80 -15.50 24.14
CA SER A 22 -30.56 -15.14 23.45
C SER A 22 -30.82 -14.94 21.96
N PRO A 23 -30.42 -13.80 21.36
CA PRO A 23 -30.55 -13.60 19.93
C PRO A 23 -29.49 -14.39 19.16
N VAL A 24 -29.88 -14.84 17.97
CA VAL A 24 -29.06 -15.51 16.96
C VAL A 24 -27.87 -14.62 16.60
N VAL A 25 -26.64 -15.10 16.81
CA VAL A 25 -25.42 -14.43 16.39
C VAL A 25 -25.31 -14.54 14.87
N GLY A 26 -25.37 -13.40 14.19
CA GLY A 26 -25.10 -13.28 12.77
C GLY A 26 -23.69 -13.76 12.43
N HIS A 27 -23.57 -14.49 11.34
CA HIS A 27 -22.28 -14.87 10.79
C HIS A 27 -21.54 -13.60 10.39
N ALA A 28 -20.40 -13.34 11.03
CA ALA A 28 -19.48 -12.31 10.62
C ALA A 28 -18.85 -12.72 9.28
N ASP A 29 -19.14 -11.97 8.23
CA ASP A 29 -18.39 -12.05 6.99
C ASP A 29 -16.90 -11.88 7.29
N SER A 30 -16.08 -12.83 6.83
CA SER A 30 -14.64 -12.80 7.05
C SER A 30 -14.02 -11.58 6.34
N PRO A 31 -13.11 -10.81 7.00
CA PRO A 31 -12.50 -9.60 6.43
C PRO A 31 -11.72 -9.84 5.12
N THR A 32 -11.40 -11.09 4.82
CA THR A 32 -10.62 -11.51 3.65
C THR A 32 -11.44 -11.58 2.36
N HIS A 33 -12.77 -11.76 2.42
CA HIS A 33 -13.60 -11.83 1.20
C HIS A 33 -13.87 -10.44 0.61
N MET A 34 -14.02 -9.41 1.45
CA MET A 34 -14.28 -8.04 1.00
C MET A 34 -13.08 -7.35 0.33
N ALA A 35 -11.85 -7.81 0.61
CA ALA A 35 -10.64 -7.20 0.06
C ALA A 35 -10.43 -7.48 -1.44
N MET A 36 -10.97 -8.59 -1.96
CA MET A 36 -10.85 -8.93 -3.38
C MET A 36 -11.94 -8.28 -4.23
N ASP A 37 -13.13 -8.01 -3.67
CA ASP A 37 -14.28 -7.48 -4.42
C ASP A 37 -14.12 -6.00 -4.86
N ASN A 38 -13.15 -5.28 -4.26
CA ASN A 38 -12.84 -3.87 -4.53
C ASN A 38 -11.42 -3.64 -5.04
N LEU A 39 -10.71 -4.69 -5.46
CA LEU A 39 -9.37 -4.55 -6.04
C LEU A 39 -9.47 -3.93 -7.45
N LEU A 40 -8.88 -2.76 -7.63
CA LEU A 40 -8.83 -2.07 -8.94
C LEU A 40 -7.72 -2.64 -9.81
N GLY A 41 -6.57 -2.94 -9.21
CA GLY A 41 -5.41 -3.54 -9.87
C GLY A 41 -4.17 -3.47 -9.00
N LEU A 42 -3.00 -3.69 -9.61
CA LEU A 42 -1.73 -3.62 -8.91
C LEU A 42 -0.88 -2.44 -9.40
N LEU A 43 -0.31 -1.71 -8.46
CA LEU A 43 0.67 -0.65 -8.71
C LEU A 43 2.07 -1.21 -8.48
N ARG A 44 2.83 -1.40 -9.56
CA ARG A 44 4.25 -1.72 -9.50
C ARG A 44 5.06 -0.44 -9.39
N ILE A 45 5.87 -0.36 -8.35
CA ILE A 45 6.73 0.77 -8.01
C ILE A 45 8.17 0.29 -8.08
N ARG A 46 8.89 0.74 -9.10
CA ARG A 46 10.33 0.53 -9.22
C ARG A 46 11.07 1.60 -8.45
N ILE A 47 11.73 1.24 -7.36
CA ILE A 47 12.68 2.10 -6.66
C ILE A 47 14.01 2.00 -7.41
N LYS A 48 14.37 3.04 -8.18
CA LYS A 48 15.57 3.01 -9.03
C LYS A 48 16.82 3.29 -8.20
N ARG A 49 16.91 4.50 -7.64
CA ARG A 49 18.09 4.96 -6.90
C ARG A 49 17.79 6.12 -5.97
N GLY A 50 18.66 6.30 -4.98
CA GLY A 50 18.77 7.51 -4.16
C GLY A 50 19.86 8.43 -4.70
N LEU A 51 19.71 9.73 -4.49
CA LEU A 51 20.68 10.74 -4.89
C LEU A 51 20.99 11.65 -3.72
N ASN A 52 22.28 11.75 -3.36
CA ASN A 52 22.78 12.59 -2.28
C ASN A 52 21.93 12.45 -1.01
N LEU A 53 21.69 11.21 -0.58
CA LEU A 53 20.96 10.92 0.64
C LEU A 53 21.75 11.39 1.86
N ALA A 54 21.03 11.55 2.97
CA ALA A 54 21.61 11.95 4.24
C ALA A 54 22.70 10.97 4.71
N VAL A 55 23.65 11.47 5.49
CA VAL A 55 24.63 10.63 6.19
C VAL A 55 24.14 10.43 7.62
N ARG A 56 24.00 9.19 8.06
CA ARG A 56 23.61 8.83 9.44
C ARG A 56 24.68 7.99 10.15
N ASP A 57 25.59 7.34 9.42
CA ASP A 57 26.86 6.84 9.95
C ASP A 57 27.97 7.91 9.96
N VAL A 58 29.19 7.53 10.36
CA VAL A 58 30.38 8.39 10.41
C VAL A 58 30.69 9.11 9.08
N ARG A 59 30.48 8.44 7.94
CA ARG A 59 30.81 8.99 6.60
C ARG A 59 29.82 8.60 5.50
N SER A 60 28.84 7.76 5.79
CA SER A 60 27.93 7.19 4.81
C SER A 60 26.61 6.77 5.47
N SER A 61 25.83 5.93 4.79
CA SER A 61 24.68 5.22 5.33
C SER A 61 24.52 3.89 4.60
N ASP A 62 23.76 3.00 5.19
CA ASP A 62 23.27 1.73 4.67
C ASP A 62 21.75 1.85 4.29
N PRO A 63 21.38 2.64 3.26
CA PRO A 63 19.99 3.01 3.06
C PRO A 63 19.10 1.88 2.50
N TYR A 64 17.84 1.90 2.92
CA TYR A 64 16.73 1.18 2.29
C TYR A 64 15.46 2.04 2.27
N VAL A 65 14.52 1.69 1.39
CA VAL A 65 13.25 2.40 1.26
C VAL A 65 12.11 1.53 1.73
N VAL A 66 11.25 2.07 2.57
CA VAL A 66 9.94 1.52 2.94
C VAL A 66 8.88 2.23 2.12
N VAL A 67 8.04 1.46 1.42
CA VAL A 67 6.90 1.98 0.67
C VAL A 67 5.61 1.55 1.35
N ARG A 68 4.70 2.50 1.58
CA ARG A 68 3.43 2.27 2.29
C ARG A 68 2.24 2.82 1.51
N MET A 69 1.14 2.08 1.55
CA MET A 69 -0.17 2.53 1.07
C MET A 69 -1.25 1.85 1.88
N GLY A 70 -2.03 2.63 2.63
CA GLY A 70 -2.98 2.09 3.61
C GLY A 70 -2.28 1.20 4.64
N THR A 71 -2.70 -0.07 4.71
CA THR A 71 -2.13 -1.09 5.61
C THR A 71 -0.94 -1.85 5.01
N GLN A 72 -0.67 -1.67 3.71
CA GLN A 72 0.41 -2.36 3.03
C GLN A 72 1.74 -1.67 3.31
N ARG A 73 2.77 -2.49 3.56
CA ARG A 73 4.14 -2.05 3.78
C ARG A 73 5.10 -3.01 3.07
N MET A 74 5.94 -2.48 2.20
CA MET A 74 7.01 -3.20 1.53
C MET A 74 8.33 -2.48 1.75
N LYS A 75 9.45 -3.18 1.65
CA LYS A 75 10.78 -2.58 1.77
C LYS A 75 11.73 -3.11 0.71
N THR A 76 12.66 -2.27 0.28
CA THR A 76 13.76 -2.69 -0.58
C THR A 76 14.81 -3.46 0.23
N ARG A 77 15.79 -4.03 -0.47
CA ARG A 77 17.07 -4.40 0.17
C ARG A 77 17.80 -3.16 0.71
N VAL A 78 18.70 -3.42 1.65
CA VAL A 78 19.71 -2.48 2.14
C VAL A 78 20.88 -2.43 1.16
N ILE A 79 21.36 -1.23 0.83
CA ILE A 79 22.62 -1.03 0.11
C ILE A 79 23.61 -0.43 1.10
N ARG A 80 24.78 -1.06 1.28
CA ARG A 80 25.73 -0.65 2.32
C ARG A 80 26.65 0.46 1.86
N LYS A 81 26.90 1.43 2.76
CA LYS A 81 27.90 2.49 2.68
C LYS A 81 27.82 3.28 1.38
N ASP A 82 26.61 3.66 0.99
CA ASP A 82 26.37 4.44 -0.22
C ASP A 82 25.18 5.39 -0.06
N VAL A 83 25.45 6.69 -0.17
CA VAL A 83 24.42 7.75 -0.17
C VAL A 83 23.85 8.04 -1.56
N ASN A 84 24.30 7.30 -2.59
CA ASN A 84 23.73 7.29 -3.94
C ASN A 84 23.35 5.85 -4.37
N PRO A 85 22.58 5.13 -3.54
CA PRO A 85 22.33 3.70 -3.72
C PRO A 85 21.51 3.42 -4.98
N GLU A 86 21.87 2.38 -5.73
CA GLU A 86 21.08 1.87 -6.87
C GLU A 86 20.31 0.60 -6.51
N TRP A 87 19.07 0.74 -6.05
CA TRP A 87 18.21 -0.39 -5.70
C TRP A 87 17.67 -1.13 -6.93
N ASN A 88 17.16 -0.43 -7.94
CA ASN A 88 16.53 -1.07 -9.12
C ASN A 88 15.56 -2.20 -8.75
N GLU A 89 14.73 -2.00 -7.72
CA GLU A 89 13.90 -3.02 -7.09
C GLU A 89 12.42 -2.73 -7.30
N ASP A 90 11.64 -3.74 -7.70
CA ASP A 90 10.20 -3.61 -7.93
C ASP A 90 9.42 -4.03 -6.69
N LEU A 91 8.63 -3.12 -6.13
CA LEU A 91 7.66 -3.36 -5.07
C LEU A 91 6.25 -3.25 -5.66
N THR A 92 5.34 -4.15 -5.31
CA THR A 92 4.00 -4.20 -5.92
C THR A 92 2.91 -4.10 -4.85
N LEU A 93 2.10 -3.05 -4.93
CA LEU A 93 1.00 -2.78 -4.01
C LEU A 93 -0.34 -3.06 -4.68
N SER A 94 -1.29 -3.60 -3.91
CA SER A 94 -2.69 -3.73 -4.33
C SER A 94 -3.41 -2.40 -4.18
N VAL A 95 -4.07 -1.93 -5.23
CA VAL A 95 -4.82 -0.66 -5.18
C VAL A 95 -6.30 -0.97 -5.06
N THR A 96 -6.87 -0.72 -3.88
CA THR A 96 -8.32 -0.81 -3.62
C THR A 96 -8.98 0.56 -3.56
N ASP A 97 -8.22 1.59 -3.15
CA ASP A 97 -8.69 2.96 -3.01
C ASP A 97 -7.60 3.91 -3.57
N PRO A 98 -7.85 4.58 -4.70
CA PRO A 98 -6.88 5.48 -5.31
C PRO A 98 -6.75 6.82 -4.58
N GLU A 99 -7.61 7.14 -3.60
CA GLU A 99 -7.48 8.34 -2.77
C GLU A 99 -6.37 8.20 -1.72
N GLN A 100 -5.93 6.97 -1.45
CA GLN A 100 -4.82 6.72 -0.53
C GLN A 100 -3.48 7.12 -1.18
N PRO A 101 -2.70 8.02 -0.56
CA PRO A 101 -1.38 8.35 -1.06
C PRO A 101 -0.40 7.20 -0.84
N VAL A 102 0.66 7.19 -1.65
CA VAL A 102 1.82 6.31 -1.46
C VAL A 102 2.89 7.08 -0.72
N PHE A 103 3.35 6.53 0.40
CA PHE A 103 4.46 7.06 1.18
C PHE A 103 5.76 6.30 0.87
N PHE A 104 6.85 7.04 0.79
CA PHE A 104 8.22 6.57 0.66
C PHE A 104 8.99 7.07 1.86
N GLU A 105 9.53 6.17 2.67
CA GLU A 105 10.30 6.48 3.87
C GLU A 105 11.70 5.86 3.68
N VAL A 106 12.76 6.67 3.79
CA VAL A 106 14.14 6.19 3.68
C VAL A 106 14.73 6.05 5.07
N TYR A 107 15.43 4.95 5.30
CA TYR A 107 16.05 4.64 6.58
C TYR A 107 17.50 4.19 6.39
N ASP A 108 18.34 4.50 7.37
CA ASP A 108 19.68 3.92 7.52
C ASP A 108 19.58 2.63 8.34
N HIS A 109 20.11 1.52 7.83
CA HIS A 109 20.06 0.26 8.56
C HIS A 109 21.20 0.13 9.56
N ASP A 110 20.83 0.01 10.83
CA ASP A 110 21.75 -0.22 11.93
C ASP A 110 21.65 -1.64 12.49
N THR A 111 22.79 -2.31 12.64
CA THR A 111 22.80 -3.69 13.16
C THR A 111 22.55 -3.77 14.67
N PHE A 112 22.90 -2.72 15.42
CA PHE A 112 22.90 -2.73 16.89
C PHE A 112 22.04 -1.62 17.52
N SER A 113 21.36 -0.81 16.70
CA SER A 113 20.50 0.31 17.11
C SER A 113 19.18 0.28 16.33
N MET A 114 18.28 1.21 16.66
CA MET A 114 17.12 1.48 15.81
C MET A 114 17.59 2.20 14.55
N ASP A 115 17.04 1.82 13.40
CA ASP A 115 17.32 2.46 12.12
C ASP A 115 16.98 3.96 12.12
N ASP A 116 17.89 4.79 11.64
CA ASP A 116 17.74 6.24 11.60
C ASP A 116 16.91 6.69 10.39
N SER A 117 16.04 7.68 10.58
CA SER A 117 15.29 8.27 9.47
C SER A 117 16.18 9.12 8.57
N MET A 118 16.04 8.90 7.26
CA MET A 118 16.72 9.62 6.18
C MET A 118 15.73 10.39 5.30
N GLY A 119 14.55 10.70 5.85
CA GLY A 119 13.52 11.52 5.20
C GLY A 119 12.43 10.71 4.50
N ASP A 120 11.39 11.44 4.11
CA ASP A 120 10.18 10.86 3.55
C ASP A 120 9.62 11.69 2.38
N ALA A 121 8.83 11.04 1.54
CA ALA A 121 8.07 11.67 0.48
C ALA A 121 6.72 10.99 0.33
N GLU A 122 5.74 11.75 -0.13
CA GLU A 122 4.42 11.22 -0.50
C GLU A 122 4.10 11.56 -1.95
N PHE A 123 3.32 10.68 -2.59
CA PHE A 123 2.82 10.88 -3.94
C PHE A 123 1.36 10.44 -4.07
N ASP A 124 0.57 11.29 -4.71
CA ASP A 124 -0.83 11.06 -5.03
C ASP A 124 -0.95 10.31 -6.36
N ILE A 125 -1.49 9.08 -6.31
CA ILE A 125 -1.63 8.23 -7.50
C ILE A 125 -2.90 8.51 -8.31
N ARG A 126 -3.82 9.37 -7.85
CA ARG A 126 -5.06 9.68 -8.59
C ARG A 126 -4.81 10.13 -10.02
N PRO A 127 -3.87 11.05 -10.32
CA PRO A 127 -3.60 11.45 -11.71
C PRO A 127 -3.09 10.29 -12.59
N PHE A 128 -2.36 9.33 -12.00
CA PHE A 128 -1.92 8.12 -12.68
C PHE A 128 -3.09 7.19 -12.97
N VAL A 129 -3.94 6.96 -11.98
CA VAL A 129 -5.12 6.10 -12.08
C VAL A 129 -6.18 6.68 -13.04
N GLU A 130 -6.39 8.00 -13.04
CA GLU A 130 -7.24 8.69 -14.01
C GLU A 130 -6.77 8.48 -15.45
N ALA A 131 -5.45 8.47 -15.67
CA ALA A 131 -4.89 8.21 -16.99
C ALA A 131 -5.13 6.77 -17.47
N LEU A 132 -5.33 5.80 -16.57
CA LEU A 132 -5.71 4.42 -16.93
C LEU A 132 -7.10 4.33 -17.55
N LYS A 133 -8.02 5.21 -17.13
CA LYS A 133 -9.40 5.27 -17.65
C LYS A 133 -9.46 5.77 -19.09
N ILE A 134 -8.39 6.43 -19.56
CA ILE A 134 -8.26 6.84 -20.95
C ILE A 134 -7.88 5.59 -21.72
N HIS A 135 -8.88 4.85 -22.21
CA HIS A 135 -8.68 3.61 -22.99
C HIS A 135 -7.60 3.83 -24.07
N PRO A 136 -6.38 3.31 -23.88
CA PRO A 136 -5.23 3.73 -24.67
C PRO A 136 -5.12 2.96 -26.01
N ASN A 137 -6.17 2.22 -26.38
CA ASN A 137 -6.21 1.47 -27.63
C ASN A 137 -6.02 2.41 -28.82
N GLY A 138 -4.85 2.32 -29.45
CA GLY A 138 -4.49 3.14 -30.62
C GLY A 138 -3.67 4.39 -30.32
N LEU A 139 -3.25 4.65 -29.07
CA LEU A 139 -2.32 5.75 -28.79
C LEU A 139 -0.91 5.43 -29.32
N PRO A 140 -0.25 6.40 -30.00
CA PRO A 140 1.15 6.25 -30.39
C PRO A 140 2.07 5.98 -29.19
N ASN A 141 3.13 5.22 -29.42
CA ASN A 141 4.15 4.99 -28.40
C ASN A 141 4.78 6.33 -27.97
N GLY A 142 4.90 6.56 -26.66
CA GLY A 142 5.47 7.79 -26.10
C GLY A 142 4.46 8.92 -25.89
N THR A 143 3.16 8.71 -26.14
CA THR A 143 2.14 9.71 -25.86
C THR A 143 2.10 10.05 -24.37
N ARG A 144 2.24 11.34 -24.04
CA ARG A 144 2.07 11.86 -22.68
C ARG A 144 0.57 12.06 -22.42
N ILE A 145 0.01 11.28 -21.50
CA ILE A 145 -1.42 11.29 -21.16
C ILE A 145 -1.70 12.40 -20.14
N LYS A 146 -0.85 12.49 -19.11
CA LYS A 146 -0.97 13.47 -18.02
C LYS A 146 0.42 13.99 -17.68
N THR A 147 0.50 15.24 -17.27
CA THR A 147 1.73 15.87 -16.80
C THR A 147 1.47 16.58 -15.49
N ILE A 148 2.36 16.40 -14.53
CA ILE A 148 2.28 16.88 -13.15
C ILE A 148 3.52 17.73 -12.91
N GLN A 149 3.30 19.00 -12.56
CA GLN A 149 4.38 19.93 -12.27
C GLN A 149 4.78 19.87 -10.79
N PRO A 150 6.07 20.10 -10.47
CA PRO A 150 6.49 20.47 -9.13
C PRO A 150 5.66 21.62 -8.57
N CYS A 151 5.20 21.49 -7.33
CA CYS A 151 4.48 22.55 -6.63
C CYS A 151 4.73 22.47 -5.13
N ARG A 152 4.29 23.49 -4.38
CA ARG A 152 4.50 23.56 -2.92
C ARG A 152 3.84 22.43 -2.12
N SER A 153 2.86 21.74 -2.70
CA SER A 153 2.11 20.68 -2.03
C SER A 153 2.53 19.27 -2.45
N ASN A 154 3.45 19.09 -3.38
CA ASN A 154 3.95 17.76 -3.77
C ASN A 154 5.47 17.65 -3.54
N CYS A 155 6.00 16.44 -3.73
CA CYS A 155 7.43 16.16 -3.53
C CYS A 155 8.22 16.13 -4.84
N LEU A 156 7.64 16.50 -5.99
CA LEU A 156 8.31 16.40 -7.28
C LEU A 156 9.44 17.44 -7.40
N VAL A 157 10.63 16.99 -7.81
CA VAL A 157 11.78 17.86 -8.12
C VAL A 157 11.67 18.41 -9.55
N GLU A 158 11.12 17.61 -10.46
CA GLU A 158 10.97 17.90 -11.88
C GLU A 158 9.60 17.50 -12.39
N GLU A 159 9.27 17.91 -13.61
CA GLU A 159 8.04 17.53 -14.29
C GLU A 159 7.93 16.00 -14.41
N SER A 160 6.81 15.45 -13.96
CA SER A 160 6.51 14.02 -14.10
C SER A 160 5.34 13.80 -15.04
N SER A 161 5.49 12.89 -16.00
CA SER A 161 4.42 12.54 -16.92
C SER A 161 4.03 11.08 -16.84
N VAL A 162 2.73 10.88 -16.93
CA VAL A 162 2.12 9.59 -17.22
C VAL A 162 2.16 9.41 -18.73
N VAL A 163 2.86 8.38 -19.19
CA VAL A 163 3.17 8.13 -20.60
C VAL A 163 2.67 6.74 -20.99
N TRP A 164 2.03 6.65 -22.15
CA TRP A 164 1.76 5.38 -22.82
C TRP A 164 3.03 4.88 -23.49
N ARG A 165 3.56 3.74 -23.06
CA ARG A 165 4.72 3.08 -23.69
C ARG A 165 4.49 1.60 -23.85
N ASP A 166 4.59 1.11 -25.09
CA ASP A 166 4.57 -0.32 -25.44
C ASP A 166 3.46 -1.13 -24.75
N GLY A 167 2.22 -0.63 -24.81
CA GLY A 167 1.07 -1.30 -24.21
C GLY A 167 0.90 -1.09 -22.71
N LYS A 168 1.72 -0.22 -22.09
CA LYS A 168 1.74 0.02 -20.65
C LYS A 168 1.69 1.51 -20.34
N ILE A 169 1.01 1.84 -19.24
CA ILE A 169 1.07 3.18 -18.67
C ILE A 169 2.21 3.22 -17.65
N MET A 170 3.13 4.17 -17.84
CA MET A 170 4.31 4.37 -17.01
C MET A 170 4.45 5.81 -16.55
N GLN A 171 5.00 6.03 -15.37
CA GLN A 171 5.30 7.36 -14.86
C GLN A 171 6.64 7.37 -14.14
N ASP A 172 7.59 8.15 -14.65
CA ASP A 172 8.87 8.40 -14.01
C ASP A 172 8.76 9.62 -13.06
N MET A 173 9.35 9.53 -11.87
CA MET A 173 9.32 10.59 -10.86
C MET A 173 10.68 10.74 -10.17
N CYS A 174 11.06 11.99 -9.92
CA CYS A 174 12.12 12.34 -8.97
C CYS A 174 11.48 13.06 -7.78
N LEU A 175 11.62 12.48 -6.57
CA LEU A 175 10.98 12.95 -5.34
C LEU A 175 12.03 13.56 -4.41
N ARG A 176 11.84 14.80 -3.98
CA ARG A 176 12.61 15.44 -2.90
C ARG A 176 12.16 14.85 -1.57
N LEU A 177 13.11 14.33 -0.80
CA LEU A 177 12.83 13.89 0.57
C LEU A 177 12.61 15.12 1.48
N LYS A 178 11.57 15.06 2.29
CA LYS A 178 11.22 15.99 3.36
C LYS A 178 11.78 15.47 4.68
N ASN A 179 11.77 16.35 5.70
CA ASN A 179 12.21 16.02 7.06
C ASN A 179 13.66 15.52 7.13
N VAL A 180 14.48 15.96 6.18
CA VAL A 180 15.90 15.60 6.04
C VAL A 180 16.64 16.75 5.35
N GLU A 181 17.93 16.88 5.61
CA GLU A 181 18.77 17.95 5.07
C GLU A 181 19.07 17.81 3.57
N CYS A 182 19.07 16.58 3.05
CA CYS A 182 19.27 16.28 1.64
C CYS A 182 18.73 14.90 1.25
N GLY A 183 18.56 14.70 -0.05
CA GLY A 183 18.15 13.41 -0.61
C GLY A 183 17.04 13.54 -1.65
N GLU A 184 17.18 12.78 -2.73
CA GLU A 184 16.13 12.59 -3.72
C GLU A 184 15.96 11.10 -4.02
N LEU A 185 14.74 10.67 -4.32
CA LEU A 185 14.43 9.32 -4.79
C LEU A 185 13.97 9.35 -6.24
N GLN A 186 14.60 8.52 -7.08
CA GLN A 186 14.10 8.24 -8.42
C GLN A 186 13.27 6.97 -8.43
N VAL A 187 12.01 7.10 -8.85
CA VAL A 187 11.04 6.00 -8.87
C VAL A 187 10.30 5.95 -10.21
N GLN A 188 9.76 4.78 -10.55
CA GLN A 188 8.89 4.60 -11.71
C GLN A 188 7.65 3.80 -11.32
N LEU A 189 6.49 4.29 -11.71
CA LEU A 189 5.22 3.60 -11.55
C LEU A 189 4.86 2.86 -12.84
N GLN A 190 4.24 1.70 -12.69
CA GLN A 190 3.60 0.97 -13.76
C GLN A 190 2.35 0.28 -13.22
N TRP A 191 1.26 0.33 -13.99
CA TRP A 191 0.06 -0.43 -13.67
C TRP A 191 0.16 -1.87 -14.18
N ILE A 192 -0.44 -2.80 -13.42
CA ILE A 192 -0.62 -4.19 -13.80
C ILE A 192 -2.09 -4.53 -13.60
N ASP A 193 -2.77 -4.83 -14.71
CA ASP A 193 -4.14 -5.31 -14.70
C ASP A 193 -4.21 -6.76 -14.22
N LEU A 194 -5.23 -7.07 -13.42
CA LEU A 194 -5.50 -8.41 -12.96
C LEU A 194 -6.65 -9.02 -13.76
N PRO A 195 -6.51 -10.26 -14.26
CA PRO A 195 -7.63 -10.96 -14.89
C PRO A 195 -8.80 -11.08 -13.91
N GLY A 196 -9.94 -10.46 -14.24
CA GLY A 196 -11.14 -10.51 -13.42
C GLY A 196 -11.23 -9.45 -12.32
N SER A 197 -10.25 -8.55 -12.17
CA SER A 197 -10.45 -7.35 -11.34
C SER A 197 -11.42 -6.40 -12.04
N LYS A 198 -12.09 -5.53 -11.27
CA LYS A 198 -12.80 -4.37 -11.81
C LYS A 198 -11.77 -3.33 -12.27
N ALA A 199 -10.91 -3.70 -13.22
CA ALA A 199 -10.09 -2.73 -13.91
C ALA A 199 -11.01 -1.80 -14.73
N PHE A 200 -10.55 -0.57 -14.94
CA PHE A 200 -11.30 0.53 -15.55
C PHE A 200 -11.83 0.21 -16.95
#